data_AF-A0A061RUB2-F1
#
_entry.id   AF-A0A061RUB2-F1
#
_cell.length_a   1.000
_cell.length_b   1.000
_cell.length_c   1.000
_cell.angle_alpha   90.00
_cell.angle_beta   90.00
_cell.angle_gamma   90.00
#
_symmetry.space_group_name_H-M   'P 1'
#
loop_
_entity.id
_entity.type
_entity.pdbx_description
1 polymer ?
#
loop_
_entity_poly.entity_id
_entity_poly.type
_entity_poly.pdbx_seq_one_letter_code
_entity_poly.pdbx_strand_id
1 'polypeptide(L)'
;GWHFPEMARIVNENVTYAKAVKFMGTRENAKDLDFSSIIADEEVEAQLKEIAEVSMGTEISEEDLANIVCLCDQVISLADYRAQLYDYLKSRMAAIAPNLTVLVGELVGARLIAH
;
A
#
# COMPACT_ATOMS: atom_id res chain seq x y z
N GLY A 1 -0.20 13.74 3.24
CA GLY A 1 0.19 14.34 4.54
C GLY A 1 -0.24 15.78 4.75
N TRP A 2 -0.75 16.53 3.76
CA TRP A 2 -1.27 17.89 4.00
C TRP A 2 -2.75 17.88 4.41
N HIS A 3 -3.56 17.08 3.72
CA HIS A 3 -4.98 16.87 4.04
C HIS A 3 -5.22 16.00 5.28
N PHE A 4 -4.35 15.02 5.51
CA PHE A 4 -4.46 14.08 6.62
C PHE A 4 -3.06 13.64 7.10
N PRO A 5 -2.36 14.46 7.91
CA PRO A 5 -1.00 14.17 8.37
C PRO A 5 -0.93 12.98 9.33
N GLU A 6 -1.95 12.80 10.17
CA GLU A 6 -1.94 11.80 11.24
C GLU A 6 -2.06 10.36 10.73
N MET A 7 -2.67 10.17 9.56
CA MET A 7 -2.84 8.86 8.92
C MET A 7 -1.49 8.14 8.68
N ALA A 8 -0.42 8.88 8.41
CA ALA A 8 0.91 8.31 8.19
C ALA A 8 1.52 7.66 9.45
N ARG A 9 1.01 7.98 10.65
CA ARG A 9 1.43 7.33 11.90
C ARG A 9 0.65 6.05 12.20
N ILE A 10 -0.59 5.97 11.72
CA ILE A 10 -1.50 4.85 11.95
C ILE A 10 -1.21 3.75 10.93
N VAL A 11 -1.16 4.12 9.64
CA VAL A 11 -0.95 3.17 8.54
C VAL A 11 0.48 3.30 8.03
N ASN A 12 1.35 2.38 8.49
CA ASN A 12 2.76 2.35 8.11
C ASN A 12 3.01 1.71 6.73
N GLU A 13 2.08 0.87 6.25
CA GLU A 13 2.24 0.17 4.98
C GLU A 13 1.77 1.04 3.81
N ASN A 14 2.67 1.37 2.89
CA ASN A 14 2.40 2.29 1.78
C ASN A 14 1.26 1.85 0.86
N VAL A 15 1.12 0.55 0.59
CA VAL A 15 0.07 0.02 -0.29
C VAL A 15 -1.29 0.16 0.38
N THR A 16 -1.37 -0.22 1.65
CA THR A 16 -2.57 -0.09 2.49
C THR A 16 -2.95 1.38 2.68
N TYR A 17 -1.98 2.25 2.86
CA TYR A 17 -2.17 3.71 2.89
C TYR A 17 -2.80 4.22 1.59
N ALA A 18 -2.21 3.86 0.43
CA ALA A 18 -2.73 4.29 -0.86
C ALA A 18 -4.15 3.76 -1.14
N LYS A 19 -4.43 2.50 -0.76
CA LYS A 19 -5.77 1.90 -0.87
C LYS A 19 -6.79 2.63 0.01
N ALA A 20 -6.43 2.92 1.26
CA ALA A 20 -7.31 3.62 2.19
C ALA A 20 -7.58 5.07 1.73
N VAL A 21 -6.56 5.80 1.28
CA VAL A 21 -6.73 7.17 0.71
C VAL A 21 -7.64 7.14 -0.51
N LYS A 22 -7.44 6.18 -1.42
CA LYS A 22 -8.29 6.02 -2.61
C LYS A 22 -9.75 5.70 -2.24
N PHE A 23 -9.96 4.87 -1.21
CA PHE A 23 -11.29 4.43 -0.80
C PHE A 23 -12.06 5.56 -0.08
N MET A 24 -11.39 6.32 0.78
CA MET A 24 -12.03 7.40 1.54
C MET A 24 -12.21 8.69 0.72
N GLY A 25 -11.24 9.01 -0.13
CA GLY A 25 -11.14 10.31 -0.78
C GLY A 25 -10.81 11.42 0.22
N THR A 26 -11.82 11.92 0.93
CA THR A 26 -11.69 12.95 1.96
C THR A 26 -11.87 12.39 3.37
N ARG A 27 -11.29 13.07 4.35
CA ARG A 27 -11.42 12.70 5.77
C ARG A 27 -12.87 12.63 6.27
N GLU A 28 -13.78 13.41 5.68
CA GLU A 28 -15.19 13.47 6.09
C GLU A 28 -15.94 12.17 5.82
N ASN A 29 -15.55 11.45 4.76
CA ASN A 29 -16.15 10.18 4.38
C ASN A 29 -15.63 9.02 5.24
N ALA A 30 -14.56 9.20 6.02
CA ALA A 30 -13.97 8.12 6.80
C ALA A 30 -14.93 7.52 7.83
N LYS A 31 -15.90 8.30 8.35
CA LYS A 31 -16.90 7.84 9.31
C LYS A 31 -17.94 6.89 8.72
N ASP A 32 -18.31 7.11 7.46
CA ASP A 32 -19.41 6.40 6.79
C ASP A 32 -18.93 5.15 6.05
N LEU A 33 -17.61 5.00 5.92
CA LEU A 33 -16.95 3.93 5.20
C LEU A 33 -16.44 2.83 6.13
N ASP A 34 -16.41 1.61 5.61
CA ASP A 34 -15.87 0.43 6.28
C ASP A 34 -14.52 0.06 5.67
N PHE A 35 -13.46 0.12 6.49
CA PHE A 35 -12.09 -0.14 6.05
C PHE A 35 -11.65 -1.60 6.29
N SER A 36 -12.51 -2.46 6.81
CA SER A 36 -12.20 -3.86 7.14
C SER A 36 -11.65 -4.68 5.96
N SER A 37 -11.95 -4.27 4.72
CA SER A 37 -11.42 -4.89 3.50
C SER A 37 -9.97 -4.50 3.15
N ILE A 38 -9.49 -3.39 3.71
CA ILE A 38 -8.17 -2.80 3.43
C ILE A 38 -7.25 -2.94 4.64
N ILE A 39 -7.77 -2.66 5.83
CA ILE A 39 -7.06 -2.73 7.09
C ILE A 39 -7.61 -3.95 7.84
N ALA A 40 -6.78 -4.96 8.05
CA ALA A 40 -7.18 -6.19 8.74
C ALA A 40 -7.30 -6.03 10.27
N ASP A 41 -6.73 -4.95 10.81
CA ASP A 41 -6.71 -4.65 12.23
C ASP A 41 -7.82 -3.66 12.59
N GLU A 42 -8.81 -4.15 13.34
CA GLU A 42 -9.99 -3.38 13.76
C GLU A 42 -9.62 -2.24 14.71
N GLU A 43 -8.54 -2.39 15.51
CA GLU A 43 -8.06 -1.30 16.38
C GLU A 43 -7.51 -0.14 15.54
N VAL A 44 -6.80 -0.46 14.46
CA VAL A 44 -6.24 0.52 13.53
C VAL A 44 -7.35 1.23 12.75
N GLU A 45 -8.40 0.50 12.35
CA GLU A 45 -9.58 1.10 11.72
C GLU A 45 -10.31 2.08 12.66
N ALA A 46 -10.56 1.67 13.91
CA ALA A 46 -11.23 2.52 14.90
C ALA A 46 -10.41 3.80 15.17
N GLN A 47 -9.09 3.67 15.33
CA GLN A 47 -8.18 4.80 15.49
C GLN A 47 -8.18 5.73 14.27
N LEU A 48 -8.23 5.17 13.05
CA LEU A 48 -8.31 5.96 11.82
C LEU A 48 -9.57 6.83 11.79
N LYS A 49 -10.73 6.27 12.18
CA LYS A 49 -12.01 7.00 12.24
C LYS A 49 -11.99 8.11 13.29
N GLU A 50 -11.51 7.81 14.50
CA GLU A 50 -11.39 8.80 15.58
C GLU A 50 -10.46 9.95 15.19
N ILE A 51 -9.29 9.62 14.61
CA ILE A 51 -8.29 10.62 14.24
C ILE A 51 -8.71 11.43 13.00
N ALA A 52 -9.55 10.86 12.11
CA ALA A 52 -10.13 11.61 11.00
C ALA A 52 -11.02 12.76 11.48
N GLU A 53 -11.79 12.57 12.57
CA GLU A 53 -12.64 13.62 13.15
C GLU A 53 -11.83 14.75 13.79
N VAL A 54 -10.69 14.42 14.42
CA VAL A 54 -9.84 15.38 15.15
C VAL A 54 -8.67 15.89 14.30
N SER A 55 -8.59 15.50 13.02
CA SER A 55 -7.44 15.80 12.16
C SER A 55 -7.22 17.30 12.00
N MET A 56 -5.96 17.73 12.09
CA MET A 56 -5.52 19.11 11.88
C MET A 56 -5.17 19.40 10.41
N GLY A 57 -5.47 18.47 9.50
CA GLY A 57 -5.22 18.64 8.08
C GLY A 57 -6.09 19.72 7.44
N THR A 58 -5.61 20.27 6.33
CA THR A 58 -6.33 21.32 5.59
C THR A 58 -7.29 20.71 4.59
N GLU A 59 -8.36 21.42 4.27
CA GLU A 59 -9.22 21.07 3.14
C GLU A 59 -8.43 21.15 1.82
N ILE A 60 -8.77 20.27 0.89
CA ILE A 60 -8.18 20.20 -0.44
C ILE A 60 -9.29 20.31 -1.49
N SER A 61 -8.94 20.82 -2.66
CA SER A 61 -9.90 20.90 -3.77
C SER A 61 -10.20 19.52 -4.36
N GLU A 62 -11.32 19.40 -5.06
CA GLU A 62 -11.66 18.17 -5.80
C GLU A 62 -10.62 17.85 -6.89
N GLU A 63 -10.00 18.88 -7.47
CA GLU A 63 -8.93 18.72 -8.47
C GLU A 63 -7.66 18.13 -7.84
N ASP A 64 -7.26 18.63 -6.67
CA ASP A 64 -6.14 18.07 -5.90
C ASP A 64 -6.44 16.63 -5.48
N LEU A 65 -7.68 16.37 -5.05
CA LEU A 65 -8.12 15.03 -4.68
C LEU A 65 -8.04 14.06 -5.85
N ALA A 66 -8.49 14.47 -7.04
CA ALA A 66 -8.41 13.64 -8.25
C ALA A 66 -6.95 13.31 -8.60
N ASN A 67 -6.03 14.27 -8.47
CA ASN A 67 -4.60 14.05 -8.67
C ASN A 67 -4.02 13.09 -7.63
N ILE A 68 -4.40 13.22 -6.36
CA ILE A 68 -3.97 12.32 -5.29
C ILE A 68 -4.46 10.89 -5.56
N VAL A 69 -5.73 10.72 -5.92
CA VAL A 69 -6.32 9.41 -6.24
C VAL A 69 -5.63 8.76 -7.44
N CYS A 70 -5.34 9.54 -8.49
CA CYS A 70 -4.59 9.07 -9.65
C CYS A 70 -3.19 8.57 -9.27
N LEU A 71 -2.49 9.28 -8.39
CA LEU A 71 -1.20 8.84 -7.87
C LEU A 71 -1.32 7.57 -7.01
N CYS A 72 -2.36 7.45 -6.19
CA CYS A 72 -2.64 6.23 -5.43
C CYS A 72 -2.82 5.03 -6.35
N ASP A 73 -3.54 5.18 -7.47
CA ASP A 73 -3.71 4.12 -8.47
C ASP A 73 -2.40 3.68 -9.10
N GLN A 74 -1.53 4.64 -9.45
CA GLN A 74 -0.21 4.33 -9.98
C GLN A 74 0.65 3.56 -8.97
N VAL A 75 0.63 3.95 -7.70
CA VAL A 75 1.38 3.27 -6.63
C VAL A 75 0.87 1.84 -6.43
N ILE A 76 -0.44 1.65 -6.40
CA ILE A 76 -1.05 0.31 -6.27
C ILE A 76 -0.67 -0.56 -7.47
N SER A 77 -0.80 -0.03 -8.69
CA SER A 77 -0.42 -0.75 -9.91
C SER A 77 1.07 -1.14 -9.93
N LEU A 78 1.96 -0.26 -9.45
CA LEU A 78 3.39 -0.56 -9.35
C LEU A 78 3.69 -1.62 -8.29
N ALA A 79 2.97 -1.60 -7.17
CA ALA A 79 3.09 -2.62 -6.13
C ALA A 79 2.64 -4.00 -6.64
N ASP A 80 1.50 -4.06 -7.33
CA ASP A 80 0.98 -5.28 -7.92
C ASP A 80 1.92 -5.82 -9.01
N TYR A 81 2.44 -4.93 -9.87
CA TYR A 81 3.41 -5.30 -10.89
C TYR A 81 4.70 -5.86 -10.28
N ARG A 82 5.18 -5.27 -9.18
CA ARG A 82 6.33 -5.77 -8.44
C ARG A 82 6.06 -7.16 -7.85
N ALA A 83 4.87 -7.42 -7.33
CA ALA A 83 4.49 -8.74 -6.81
C ALA A 83 4.47 -9.79 -7.94
N GLN A 84 3.88 -9.46 -9.09
CA GLN A 84 3.87 -10.35 -10.25
C GLN A 84 5.28 -10.67 -10.76
N LEU A 85 6.17 -9.67 -10.81
CA LEU A 85 7.57 -9.89 -11.17
C LEU A 85 8.29 -10.78 -10.16
N TYR A 86 8.00 -10.64 -8.87
CA TYR A 86 8.57 -11.47 -7.83
C TYR A 86 8.15 -12.94 -8.01
N ASP A 87 6.86 -13.19 -8.23
CA ASP A 87 6.34 -14.54 -8.47
C ASP A 87 6.88 -15.15 -9.77
N TYR A 88 7.00 -14.34 -10.82
CA TYR A 88 7.62 -14.76 -12.07
C TYR A 88 9.08 -15.18 -11.85
N LEU A 89 9.87 -14.34 -11.15
CA LEU A 89 11.27 -14.64 -10.84
C LEU A 89 11.40 -15.91 -9.99
N LYS A 90 10.55 -16.07 -8.97
CA LYS A 90 10.47 -17.27 -8.13
C LYS A 90 10.23 -18.54 -8.95
N SER A 91 9.22 -18.52 -9.82
CA SER A 91 8.90 -19.68 -10.67
C SER A 91 10.04 -20.03 -11.64
N ARG A 92 10.71 -19.03 -12.21
CA ARG A 92 11.84 -19.23 -13.13
C ARG A 92 13.09 -19.72 -12.42
N MET A 93 13.39 -19.20 -11.22
CA MET A 93 14.56 -19.61 -10.45
C MET A 93 14.41 -21.06 -9.94
N ALA A 94 13.23 -21.43 -9.47
CA ALA A 94 12.92 -22.81 -9.09
C ALA A 94 13.09 -23.80 -10.25
N ALA A 95 12.76 -23.40 -11.48
CA ALA A 95 12.94 -24.23 -12.67
C ALA A 95 14.40 -24.32 -13.14
N ILE A 96 15.19 -23.24 -12.99
CA ILE A 96 16.55 -23.15 -13.53
C ILE A 96 17.61 -23.68 -12.55
N ALA A 97 17.47 -23.37 -11.25
CA ALA A 97 18.46 -23.72 -10.24
C ALA A 97 17.80 -24.11 -8.90
N PRO A 98 17.11 -25.27 -8.83
CA PRO A 98 16.38 -25.70 -7.64
C PRO A 98 17.30 -25.85 -6.42
N ASN A 99 18.51 -26.39 -6.61
CA ASN A 99 19.46 -26.60 -5.52
C ASN A 99 20.00 -25.28 -4.94
N LEU A 100 20.25 -24.29 -5.79
CA LEU A 100 20.71 -22.96 -5.37
C LEU A 100 19.59 -22.19 -4.65
N THR A 101 18.36 -22.35 -5.13
CA THR A 101 17.16 -21.75 -4.55
C THR A 101 16.92 -22.23 -3.10
N VAL A 102 17.08 -23.53 -2.84
CA VAL A 102 16.92 -24.11 -1.51
C VAL A 102 18.02 -23.66 -0.54
N LEU A 103 19.24 -23.42 -1.04
CA LEU A 103 20.41 -23.07 -0.21
C LEU A 103 20.47 -21.59 0.18
N VAL A 104 20.09 -20.67 -0.73
CA VAL A 104 20.35 -19.21 -0.53
C VAL A 104 19.08 -18.36 -0.71
N GLY A 105 17.97 -18.98 -1.13
CA GLY A 105 16.73 -18.28 -1.45
C GLY A 105 16.72 -17.69 -2.86
N GLU A 106 15.51 -17.55 -3.41
CA GLU A 106 15.24 -17.17 -4.80
C GLU A 106 15.85 -15.80 -5.17
N LEU A 107 15.78 -14.84 -4.24
CA LEU A 107 16.22 -13.46 -4.43
C LEU A 107 17.75 -13.34 -4.51
N VAL A 108 18.47 -14.08 -3.65
CA VAL A 108 19.93 -14.08 -3.62
C VAL A 108 20.49 -14.92 -4.77
N GLY A 109 19.85 -16.05 -5.09
CA GLY A 109 20.17 -16.85 -6.28
C GLY A 109 20.02 -16.07 -7.58
N ALA A 110 18.94 -15.31 -7.74
CA ALA A 110 18.76 -14.42 -8.89
C ALA A 110 19.85 -13.36 -9.02
N ARG A 111 20.24 -12.75 -7.90
CA ARG A 111 21.29 -11.72 -7.88
C ARG A 111 22.67 -12.30 -8.20
N LEU A 112 22.93 -13.56 -7.87
CA LEU A 112 24.17 -14.28 -8.21
C LEU A 112 24.26 -14.67 -9.69
N ILE A 113 23.14 -15.00 -10.35
CA ILE A 113 23.10 -15.32 -11.79
C ILE A 113 23.20 -14.05 -12.65
N ALA A 114 22.68 -12.92 -12.15
CA ALA A 114 22.69 -11.64 -12.86
C ALA A 114 24.05 -10.93 -12.86
N HIS A 115 25.04 -11.41 -12.08
CA HIS A 115 26.38 -10.85 -12.02
C HIS A 115 27.36 -11.67 -12.85
#